data_AF-A0A8J6SYA3-F1
#
_entry.id   AF-A0A8J6SYA3-F1
#
_cell.length_a   1.000
_cell.length_b   1.000
_cell.length_c   1.000
_cell.angle_alpha   90.00
_cell.angle_beta   90.00
_cell.angle_gamma   90.00
#
_symmetry.space_group_name_H-M   'P 1'
#
loop_
_entity.id
_entity.type
_entity.pdbx_description
1 polymer ?
#
loop_
_entity_poly.entity_id
_entity_poly.type
_entity_poly.pdbx_seq_one_letter_code
_entity_poly.pdbx_strand_id
1 'polypeptide(L)'
;MRKMFYSVLGALSLGVSALAYSGTSVAPIAATDEINWKLFFNQMFALELHKEFPAETDYQAALKKFTAYTPNTFNETLESVLSVQTAEEAYRKKSEIYGSDANYKMISSPDFAKSIPSPVRALPPVADYLASIQGLRDRRIDPKENFFESDEAKNFIKALSHTRTGHQDVALVMVPGYAAHIIKFEIFPELMQDINTHWQRPPSRPILSEGNGFDFNFESYKDFYGRKPEVHKDFDILHPAGWEMGNTIGFNAETADLMADWIKNLPTDYAKKKLVLFGYSKGAGIVLEMLQRHPDLKSRVIGLVTYAGVIQGTHIARFGRKEIEAYLGNRSLEDFIQKVRSKGVGQTVQNLAPFLSGFDLSFLKLSQIKKILDVYGVDTKLLDSQSDRVFEGREVKEFLNGIEDLAPDVRTAWNIRYLDNNLVAPDTFFFNLSAVTDISSWATRLAADNVKIRPHTLLTPVFKDNDKIDWPNFSLDAWFLYLSSLNGFKLAPGGLYDAQVDLQHTKSPWLDNSPLSASLTAEEITQLWDKDDIRTKLIANGVTTLDSLRSTPRSELLRPEVKSNFHTFDLGEIRAHHWSLFHQAFRAPADVSQEFAVWDFPRKAYMRAVLQTIGLYNVVAQSSSH
;
A
#
# COMPACT_ATOMS: atom_id res chain seq x y z
N MET A 1 64.11 -3.09 8.89
CA MET A 1 65.12 -3.58 7.91
C MET A 1 64.98 -5.09 7.78
N ARG A 2 65.15 -5.61 6.56
CA ARG A 2 64.88 -7.00 6.16
C ARG A 2 65.96 -8.01 6.64
N LYS A 3 65.47 -9.19 7.05
CA LYS A 3 65.98 -10.58 6.89
C LYS A 3 67.04 -11.17 7.85
N MET A 4 66.88 -12.50 8.02
CA MET A 4 67.77 -13.59 8.52
C MET A 4 67.60 -13.99 10.02
N PHE A 5 67.62 -15.26 10.48
CA PHE A 5 67.51 -16.64 9.93
C PHE A 5 67.54 -17.63 11.15
N TYR A 6 67.03 -18.88 10.98
CA TYR A 6 67.23 -20.15 11.73
C TYR A 6 66.78 -20.26 13.22
N SER A 7 65.74 -21.05 13.58
CA SER A 7 65.56 -22.52 13.66
C SER A 7 66.12 -23.20 14.93
N VAL A 8 65.26 -23.78 15.77
CA VAL A 8 65.51 -25.03 16.52
C VAL A 8 64.18 -25.78 16.68
N LEU A 9 64.23 -27.09 16.39
CA LEU A 9 63.15 -28.07 16.48
C LEU A 9 62.64 -28.30 17.91
N GLY A 10 61.35 -28.60 18.02
CA GLY A 10 60.75 -29.30 19.15
C GLY A 10 59.48 -30.01 18.69
N ALA A 11 59.60 -31.31 18.40
CA ALA A 11 58.54 -32.17 17.93
C ALA A 11 57.46 -32.38 19.01
N LEU A 12 56.19 -32.17 18.64
CA LEU A 12 55.04 -32.69 19.36
C LEU A 12 53.99 -33.11 18.34
N SER A 13 53.86 -34.43 18.18
CA SER A 13 52.84 -35.11 17.41
C SER A 13 51.48 -34.96 18.10
N LEU A 14 50.54 -34.29 17.45
CA LEU A 14 49.12 -34.42 17.76
C LEU A 14 48.38 -34.66 16.43
N GLY A 15 47.58 -35.73 16.42
CA GLY A 15 46.97 -36.30 15.23
C GLY A 15 46.07 -35.32 14.49
N VAL A 16 46.28 -35.23 13.18
CA VAL A 16 45.36 -34.59 12.26
C VAL A 16 44.20 -35.56 12.02
N SER A 17 43.09 -35.37 12.74
CA SER A 17 41.79 -35.83 12.26
C SER A 17 41.41 -34.95 11.09
N ALA A 18 41.45 -35.49 9.88
CA ALA A 18 40.87 -34.86 8.71
C ALA A 18 39.34 -34.83 8.88
N LEU A 19 38.84 -33.74 9.47
CA LEU A 19 37.44 -33.34 9.33
C LEU A 19 37.26 -32.94 7.87
N ALA A 20 36.69 -33.85 7.09
CA ALA A 20 36.10 -33.53 5.81
C ALA A 20 35.07 -32.43 6.06
N TYR A 21 35.40 -31.19 5.68
CA TYR A 21 34.42 -30.14 5.49
C TYR A 21 33.50 -30.65 4.38
N SER A 22 32.36 -31.22 4.77
CA SER A 22 31.23 -31.42 3.88
C SER A 22 30.88 -30.04 3.36
N GLY A 23 31.29 -29.76 2.13
CA GLY A 23 30.88 -28.55 1.42
C GLY A 23 29.37 -28.50 1.51
N THR A 24 28.85 -27.53 2.26
CA THR A 24 27.43 -27.21 2.27
C THR A 24 27.08 -26.89 0.82
N SER A 25 26.41 -27.81 0.13
CA SER A 25 25.87 -27.51 -1.19
C SER A 25 24.92 -26.34 -0.99
N VAL A 26 25.29 -25.17 -1.52
CA VAL A 26 24.40 -24.02 -1.55
C VAL A 26 23.12 -24.50 -2.23
N ALA A 27 22.00 -24.42 -1.53
CA ALA A 27 20.71 -24.84 -2.09
C ALA A 27 20.50 -24.07 -3.42
N PRO A 28 19.97 -24.73 -4.46
CA PRO A 28 19.71 -24.05 -5.73
C PRO A 28 18.80 -22.85 -5.49
N ILE A 29 19.18 -21.69 -6.03
CA ILE A 29 18.38 -20.47 -5.99
C ILE A 29 17.07 -20.76 -6.73
N ALA A 30 15.93 -20.38 -6.15
CA ALA A 30 14.65 -20.54 -6.83
C ALA A 30 14.64 -19.68 -8.09
N ALA A 31 14.14 -20.18 -9.23
CA ALA A 31 14.11 -19.43 -10.48
C ALA A 31 13.37 -18.08 -10.37
N THR A 32 12.42 -17.97 -9.45
CA THR A 32 11.73 -16.72 -9.13
C THR A 32 12.66 -15.65 -8.59
N ASP A 33 13.73 -16.03 -7.89
CA ASP A 33 14.69 -15.11 -7.27
C ASP A 33 15.71 -14.59 -8.29
N GLU A 34 15.81 -15.20 -9.47
CA GLU A 34 16.67 -14.73 -10.56
C GLU A 34 16.01 -13.65 -11.45
N ILE A 35 14.70 -13.44 -11.30
CA ILE A 35 13.94 -12.47 -12.10
C ILE A 35 14.07 -11.07 -11.49
N ASN A 36 14.37 -10.08 -12.33
CA ASN A 36 14.26 -8.67 -11.95
C ASN A 36 12.79 -8.23 -12.03
N TRP A 37 12.04 -8.52 -10.96
CA TRP A 37 10.61 -8.22 -10.88
C TRP A 37 10.28 -6.73 -10.98
N LYS A 38 11.14 -5.86 -10.44
CA LYS A 38 11.02 -4.40 -10.59
C LYS A 38 11.02 -3.98 -12.05
N LEU A 39 11.98 -4.47 -12.83
CA LEU A 39 12.06 -4.17 -14.26
C LEU A 39 10.90 -4.81 -15.02
N PHE A 40 10.57 -6.08 -14.75
CA PHE A 40 9.46 -6.75 -15.41
C PHE A 40 8.13 -6.01 -15.21
N PHE A 41 7.79 -5.68 -13.96
CA PHE A 41 6.56 -4.94 -13.64
C PHE A 41 6.50 -3.60 -14.38
N ASN A 42 7.60 -2.83 -14.39
CA ASN A 42 7.61 -1.55 -15.08
C ASN A 42 7.59 -1.66 -16.60
N GLN A 43 8.16 -2.72 -17.20
CA GLN A 43 7.98 -3.04 -18.62
C GLN A 43 6.53 -3.38 -18.93
N MET A 44 5.87 -4.17 -18.08
CA MET A 44 4.45 -4.47 -18.23
C MET A 44 3.58 -3.23 -18.07
N PHE A 45 3.89 -2.36 -17.11
CA PHE A 45 3.14 -1.12 -16.93
C PHE A 45 3.32 -0.18 -18.12
N ALA A 46 4.54 0.00 -18.61
CA ALA A 46 4.80 0.76 -19.83
C ALA A 46 4.07 0.18 -21.05
N LEU A 47 4.04 -1.14 -21.19
CA LEU A 47 3.29 -1.82 -22.25
C LEU A 47 1.79 -1.50 -22.17
N GLU A 48 1.18 -1.68 -20.99
CA GLU A 48 -0.24 -1.41 -20.81
C GLU A 48 -0.58 0.09 -20.96
N LEU A 49 0.33 1.01 -20.62
CA LEU A 49 0.21 2.43 -20.93
C LEU A 49 0.19 2.68 -22.43
N HIS A 50 1.08 2.06 -23.20
CA HIS A 50 1.11 2.20 -24.66
C HIS A 50 -0.20 1.74 -25.30
N LYS A 51 -0.82 0.68 -24.76
CA LYS A 51 -2.12 0.19 -25.23
C LYS A 51 -3.28 1.15 -24.90
N GLU A 52 -3.21 1.85 -23.77
CA GLU A 52 -4.22 2.83 -23.31
C GLU A 52 -4.03 4.20 -24.00
N PHE A 53 -2.79 4.60 -24.28
CA PHE A 53 -2.40 5.84 -24.93
C PHE A 53 -1.67 5.56 -26.26
N PRO A 54 -2.35 5.10 -27.32
CA PRO A 54 -1.70 4.58 -28.52
C PRO A 54 -1.02 5.64 -29.41
N ALA A 55 -1.27 6.93 -29.17
CA ALA A 55 -0.53 7.99 -29.81
C ALA A 55 0.84 8.13 -29.14
N GLU A 56 1.94 8.03 -29.90
CA GLU A 56 3.30 8.04 -29.35
C GLU A 56 3.58 9.26 -28.45
N THR A 57 3.07 10.43 -28.81
CA THR A 57 3.21 11.65 -27.99
C THR A 57 2.54 11.51 -26.63
N ASP A 58 1.36 10.89 -26.59
CA ASP A 58 0.56 10.73 -25.38
C ASP A 58 1.12 9.59 -24.53
N TYR A 59 1.58 8.50 -25.17
CA TYR A 59 2.32 7.42 -24.51
C TYR A 59 3.57 7.93 -23.83
N GLN A 60 4.43 8.68 -24.53
CA GLN A 60 5.66 9.22 -23.94
C GLN A 60 5.37 10.19 -22.79
N ALA A 61 4.31 10.99 -22.91
CA ALA A 61 3.84 11.84 -21.82
C ALA A 61 3.36 11.03 -20.61
N ALA A 62 2.53 10.01 -20.83
CA ALA A 62 2.02 9.11 -19.79
C ALA A 62 3.14 8.32 -19.11
N LEU A 63 4.10 7.81 -19.88
CA LEU A 63 5.26 7.07 -19.38
C LEU A 63 6.06 7.93 -18.39
N LYS A 64 6.38 9.17 -18.78
CA LYS A 64 7.09 10.13 -17.91
C LYS A 64 6.28 10.57 -16.70
N LYS A 65 4.95 10.66 -16.86
CA LYS A 65 4.04 11.13 -15.82
C LYS A 65 3.80 10.07 -14.74
N PHE A 66 3.70 8.80 -15.10
CA PHE A 66 3.19 7.74 -14.21
C PHE A 66 4.23 6.70 -13.77
N THR A 67 5.37 6.60 -14.45
CA THR A 67 6.41 5.62 -14.09
C THR A 67 7.58 6.28 -13.33
N ALA A 68 8.15 5.54 -12.38
CA ALA A 68 9.33 5.96 -11.59
C ALA A 68 10.39 4.86 -11.60
N TYR A 69 10.58 4.17 -12.72
CA TYR A 69 11.56 3.10 -12.79
C TYR A 69 12.98 3.64 -12.61
N THR A 70 13.76 2.92 -11.81
CA THR A 70 15.21 3.08 -11.67
C THR A 70 15.84 1.70 -11.51
N PRO A 71 17.03 1.43 -12.09
CA PRO A 71 17.76 0.19 -11.82
C PRO A 71 18.30 0.12 -10.39
N ASN A 72 18.34 1.26 -9.67
CA ASN A 72 18.72 1.30 -8.28
C ASN A 72 17.73 0.49 -7.43
N THR A 73 18.28 -0.22 -6.44
CA THR A 73 17.50 -0.76 -5.34
C THR A 73 16.80 0.35 -4.56
N PHE A 74 15.80 -0.04 -3.78
CA PHE A 74 15.12 0.86 -2.85
C PHE A 74 16.10 1.61 -1.93
N ASN A 75 17.04 0.88 -1.31
CA ASN A 75 17.99 1.45 -0.34
C ASN A 75 19.00 2.39 -1.02
N GLU A 76 19.54 2.02 -2.19
CA GLU A 76 20.43 2.92 -2.95
C GLU A 76 19.72 4.22 -3.35
N THR A 77 18.43 4.13 -3.70
CA THR A 77 17.63 5.31 -4.02
C THR A 77 17.41 6.19 -2.78
N LEU A 78 17.01 5.57 -1.67
CA LEU A 78 16.80 6.25 -0.40
C LEU A 78 18.08 6.93 0.08
N GLU A 79 19.19 6.20 0.19
CA GLU A 79 20.49 6.72 0.62
C GLU A 79 20.95 7.88 -0.27
N SER A 80 20.85 7.73 -1.59
CA SER A 80 21.24 8.77 -2.55
C SER A 80 20.46 10.07 -2.34
N VAL A 81 19.14 9.99 -2.12
CA VAL A 81 18.30 11.16 -1.87
C VAL A 81 18.49 11.74 -0.46
N LEU A 82 18.72 10.90 0.55
CA LEU A 82 18.86 11.34 1.94
C LEU A 82 20.27 11.81 2.31
N SER A 83 21.27 11.49 1.49
CA SER A 83 22.66 11.91 1.68
C SER A 83 22.91 13.41 1.49
N VAL A 84 22.00 14.12 0.82
CA VAL A 84 22.14 15.54 0.51
C VAL A 84 21.66 16.42 1.66
N GLN A 85 22.14 17.67 1.72
CA GLN A 85 21.98 18.51 2.90
C GLN A 85 20.68 19.31 2.92
N THR A 86 20.05 19.53 1.76
CA THR A 86 18.86 20.37 1.63
C THR A 86 17.69 19.64 0.98
N ALA A 87 16.46 20.05 1.33
CA ALA A 87 15.25 19.50 0.73
C ALA A 87 15.17 19.75 -0.79
N GLU A 88 15.70 20.89 -1.27
CA GLU A 88 15.77 21.21 -2.69
C GLU A 88 16.71 20.26 -3.45
N GLU A 89 17.91 20.03 -2.92
CA GLU A 89 18.86 19.06 -3.50
C GLU A 89 18.28 17.66 -3.52
N ALA A 90 17.58 17.26 -2.46
CA ALA A 90 16.94 15.95 -2.37
C ALA A 90 15.82 15.80 -3.40
N TYR A 91 14.98 16.83 -3.56
CA TYR A 91 13.97 16.86 -4.60
C TYR A 91 14.57 16.77 -6.01
N ARG A 92 15.64 17.54 -6.28
CA ARG A 92 16.36 17.47 -7.56
C ARG A 92 16.95 16.08 -7.79
N LYS A 93 17.60 15.51 -6.77
CA LYS A 93 18.20 14.17 -6.83
C LYS A 93 17.17 13.09 -7.10
N LYS A 94 16.02 13.14 -6.41
CA LYS A 94 14.86 12.27 -6.66
C LYS A 94 14.39 12.39 -8.12
N SER A 95 14.26 13.62 -8.60
CA SER A 95 13.81 13.92 -9.96
C SER A 95 14.78 13.42 -11.02
N GLU A 96 16.10 13.49 -10.78
CA GLU A 96 17.14 12.93 -11.64
C GLU A 96 17.08 11.39 -11.70
N ILE A 97 16.91 10.73 -10.54
CA ILE A 97 16.86 9.27 -10.45
C ILE A 97 15.65 8.73 -11.23
N TYR A 98 14.46 9.29 -11.00
CA TYR A 98 13.23 8.82 -11.63
C TYR A 98 12.93 9.47 -12.99
N GLY A 99 13.66 10.50 -13.38
CA GLY A 99 13.44 11.29 -14.59
C GLY A 99 14.37 10.96 -15.75
N SER A 100 15.13 9.87 -15.67
CA SER A 100 16.14 9.50 -16.66
C SER A 100 15.52 8.95 -17.96
N ASP A 101 15.85 9.56 -19.10
CA ASP A 101 15.46 9.06 -20.42
C ASP A 101 15.99 7.63 -20.70
N ALA A 102 17.13 7.25 -20.11
CA ALA A 102 17.64 5.88 -20.23
C ALA A 102 16.74 4.87 -19.50
N ASN A 103 16.17 5.27 -18.36
CA ASN A 103 15.23 4.44 -17.60
C ASN A 103 13.93 4.24 -18.38
N TYR A 104 13.37 5.32 -18.94
CA TYR A 104 12.17 5.24 -19.78
C TYR A 104 12.39 4.34 -21.01
N LYS A 105 13.52 4.46 -21.70
CA LYS A 105 13.88 3.58 -22.83
C LYS A 105 14.00 2.12 -22.42
N MET A 106 14.46 1.85 -21.20
CA MET A 106 14.62 0.48 -20.72
C MET A 106 13.28 -0.19 -20.46
N ILE A 107 12.30 0.53 -19.90
CA ILE A 107 10.97 -0.03 -19.63
C ILE A 107 10.04 0.00 -20.84
N SER A 108 10.24 0.94 -21.78
CA SER A 108 9.43 1.02 -23.00
C SER A 108 9.73 -0.09 -23.99
N SER A 109 10.81 -0.86 -23.79
CA SER A 109 11.14 -2.00 -24.63
C SER A 109 10.34 -3.22 -24.17
N PRO A 110 9.51 -3.83 -25.03
CA PRO A 110 8.80 -5.05 -24.69
C PRO A 110 9.74 -6.27 -24.63
N ASP A 111 11.07 -6.13 -24.76
CA ASP A 111 12.00 -7.25 -24.62
C ASP A 111 12.25 -7.59 -23.14
N PHE A 112 11.70 -8.72 -22.70
CA PHE A 112 11.87 -9.23 -21.33
C PHE A 112 13.22 -9.94 -21.09
N ALA A 113 14.14 -9.96 -22.06
CA ALA A 113 15.45 -10.61 -21.88
C ALA A 113 16.30 -10.02 -20.76
N LYS A 114 16.09 -8.74 -20.43
CA LYS A 114 16.80 -8.05 -19.35
C LYS A 114 16.18 -8.28 -17.97
N SER A 115 14.89 -8.59 -17.92
CA SER A 115 14.17 -8.83 -16.67
C SER A 115 14.07 -10.31 -16.32
N ILE A 116 14.10 -11.20 -17.31
CA ILE A 116 13.94 -12.64 -17.13
C ILE A 116 15.13 -13.39 -17.75
N PRO A 117 15.94 -14.11 -16.95
CA PRO A 117 17.08 -14.87 -17.44
C PRO A 117 16.70 -15.90 -18.51
N SER A 118 17.64 -16.22 -19.40
CA SER A 118 17.41 -17.18 -20.50
C SER A 118 16.93 -18.56 -20.03
N PRO A 119 17.46 -19.18 -18.96
CA PRO A 119 16.99 -20.47 -18.49
C PRO A 119 15.52 -20.45 -18.08
N VAL A 120 15.09 -19.37 -17.41
CA VAL A 120 13.71 -19.20 -16.94
C VAL A 120 12.75 -18.93 -18.11
N ARG A 121 13.16 -18.08 -19.07
CA ARG A 121 12.37 -17.83 -20.29
C ARG A 121 12.18 -19.07 -21.16
N ALA A 122 13.11 -20.03 -21.09
CA ALA A 122 13.06 -21.27 -21.87
C ALA A 122 12.11 -22.33 -21.26
N LEU A 123 11.63 -22.14 -20.02
CA LEU A 123 10.63 -23.03 -19.43
C LEU A 123 9.34 -22.95 -20.27
N PRO A 124 8.78 -24.07 -20.77
CA PRO A 124 7.67 -24.01 -21.73
C PRO A 124 6.46 -23.18 -21.28
N PRO A 125 5.95 -23.32 -20.03
CA PRO A 125 4.82 -22.49 -19.58
C PRO A 125 5.15 -20.99 -19.52
N VAL A 126 6.41 -20.65 -19.22
CA VAL A 126 6.89 -19.25 -19.21
C VAL A 126 7.02 -18.73 -20.64
N ALA A 127 7.61 -19.51 -21.54
CA ALA A 127 7.76 -19.16 -22.95
C ALA A 127 6.40 -18.90 -23.60
N ASP A 128 5.42 -19.79 -23.38
CA ASP A 128 4.06 -19.66 -23.89
C ASP A 128 3.36 -18.40 -23.35
N TYR A 129 3.51 -18.15 -22.04
CA TYR A 129 2.95 -16.97 -21.38
C TYR A 129 3.49 -15.66 -21.96
N LEU A 130 4.82 -15.58 -22.13
CA LEU A 130 5.50 -14.42 -22.71
C LEU A 130 5.19 -14.26 -24.19
N ALA A 131 5.06 -15.36 -24.95
CA ALA A 131 4.69 -15.32 -26.36
C ALA A 131 3.29 -14.73 -26.55
N SER A 132 2.33 -15.06 -25.67
CA SER A 132 0.99 -14.46 -25.69
C SER A 132 1.05 -12.94 -25.41
N ILE A 133 1.84 -12.50 -24.42
CA ILE A 133 2.05 -11.06 -24.14
C ILE A 133 2.63 -10.35 -25.37
N GLN A 134 3.65 -10.93 -26.00
CA GLN A 134 4.27 -10.36 -27.20
C GLN A 134 3.30 -10.28 -28.37
N GLY A 135 2.49 -11.31 -28.59
CA GLY A 135 1.50 -11.33 -29.65
C GLY A 135 0.42 -10.25 -29.50
N LEU A 136 0.19 -9.77 -28.26
CA LEU A 136 -0.82 -8.77 -27.92
C LEU A 136 -0.22 -7.39 -27.67
N ARG A 137 1.08 -7.17 -27.89
CA ARG A 137 1.76 -5.93 -27.50
C ARG A 137 1.27 -4.68 -28.25
N ASP A 138 0.87 -4.86 -29.50
CA ASP A 138 0.43 -3.78 -30.41
C ASP A 138 -1.11 -3.59 -30.36
N ARG A 139 -1.78 -4.36 -29.50
CA ARG A 139 -3.23 -4.29 -29.31
C ARG A 139 -3.60 -2.94 -28.67
N ARG A 140 -4.62 -2.29 -29.21
CA ARG A 140 -5.22 -1.10 -28.61
C ARG A 140 -6.37 -1.50 -27.69
N ILE A 141 -6.49 -0.83 -26.55
CA ILE A 141 -7.58 -1.04 -25.61
C ILE A 141 -8.72 -0.08 -25.98
N ASP A 142 -9.90 -0.60 -26.26
CA ASP A 142 -11.10 0.25 -26.29
C ASP A 142 -11.44 0.66 -24.84
N PRO A 143 -11.63 1.96 -24.53
CA PRO A 143 -12.00 2.41 -23.19
C PRO A 143 -13.26 1.71 -22.61
N LYS A 144 -14.15 1.22 -23.48
CA LYS A 144 -15.38 0.50 -23.13
C LYS A 144 -15.20 -1.02 -23.05
N GLU A 145 -14.03 -1.53 -23.42
CA GLU A 145 -13.75 -2.95 -23.35
C GLU A 145 -13.72 -3.43 -21.90
N ASN A 146 -14.35 -4.57 -21.65
CA ASN A 146 -14.19 -5.33 -20.42
C ASN A 146 -12.88 -6.12 -20.50
N PHE A 147 -11.92 -5.80 -19.63
CA PHE A 147 -10.63 -6.50 -19.60
C PHE A 147 -10.76 -8.01 -19.48
N PHE A 148 -11.68 -8.53 -18.68
CA PHE A 148 -11.75 -9.98 -18.39
C PHE A 148 -12.30 -10.82 -19.56
N GLU A 149 -12.80 -10.18 -20.62
CA GLU A 149 -13.15 -10.84 -21.88
C GLU A 149 -11.96 -10.92 -22.87
N SER A 150 -10.87 -10.21 -22.58
CA SER A 150 -9.69 -10.12 -23.43
C SER A 150 -8.85 -11.40 -23.43
N ASP A 151 -8.04 -11.59 -24.47
CA ASP A 151 -7.08 -12.69 -24.53
C ASP A 151 -5.94 -12.53 -23.51
N GLU A 152 -5.58 -11.28 -23.16
CA GLU A 152 -4.67 -11.01 -22.03
C GLU A 152 -5.23 -11.53 -20.71
N ALA A 153 -6.52 -11.31 -20.46
CA ALA A 153 -7.17 -11.81 -19.26
C ALA A 153 -7.15 -13.34 -19.21
N LYS A 154 -7.55 -14.00 -20.31
CA LYS A 154 -7.49 -15.46 -20.42
C LYS A 154 -6.07 -15.98 -20.19
N ASN A 155 -5.06 -15.31 -20.73
CA ASN A 155 -3.66 -15.67 -20.56
C ASN A 155 -3.22 -15.60 -19.08
N PHE A 156 -3.50 -14.49 -18.37
CA PHE A 156 -3.14 -14.41 -16.95
C PHE A 156 -3.97 -15.37 -16.09
N ILE A 157 -5.27 -15.55 -16.35
CA ILE A 157 -6.12 -16.47 -15.57
C ILE A 157 -5.59 -17.90 -15.72
N LYS A 158 -5.26 -18.32 -16.94
CA LYS A 158 -4.63 -19.62 -17.19
C LYS A 158 -3.30 -19.75 -16.46
N ALA A 159 -2.46 -18.71 -16.52
CA ALA A 159 -1.17 -18.69 -15.85
C ALA A 159 -1.28 -18.78 -14.32
N LEU A 160 -2.22 -18.06 -13.72
CA LEU A 160 -2.47 -18.04 -12.28
C LEU A 160 -3.13 -19.33 -11.78
N SER A 161 -3.97 -19.95 -12.62
CA SER A 161 -4.65 -21.22 -12.30
C SER A 161 -3.75 -22.45 -12.50
N HIS A 162 -2.60 -22.28 -13.14
CA HIS A 162 -1.63 -23.35 -13.35
C HIS A 162 -1.02 -23.80 -12.01
N THR A 163 -0.93 -25.10 -11.80
CA THR A 163 -0.13 -25.71 -10.72
C THR A 163 0.64 -26.91 -11.26
N ARG A 164 1.68 -27.33 -10.54
CA ARG A 164 2.40 -28.58 -10.86
C ARG A 164 1.50 -29.79 -10.96
N THR A 165 0.45 -29.85 -10.13
CA THR A 165 -0.44 -31.01 -10.00
C THR A 165 -1.76 -30.86 -10.76
N GLY A 166 -1.94 -29.79 -11.53
CA GLY A 166 -3.16 -29.52 -12.27
C GLY A 166 -3.61 -28.06 -12.16
N HIS A 167 -4.81 -27.85 -11.61
CA HIS A 167 -5.50 -26.57 -11.62
C HIS A 167 -5.74 -26.05 -10.19
N GLN A 168 -5.69 -24.73 -10.01
CA GLN A 168 -6.14 -24.04 -8.80
C GLN A 168 -7.08 -22.89 -9.15
N ASP A 169 -8.15 -22.74 -8.38
CA ASP A 169 -8.98 -21.55 -8.44
C ASP A 169 -8.43 -20.50 -7.50
N VAL A 170 -8.40 -19.23 -7.95
CA VAL A 170 -7.83 -18.12 -7.20
C VAL A 170 -8.86 -17.01 -6.99
N ALA A 171 -8.78 -16.31 -5.87
CA ALA A 171 -9.46 -15.05 -5.64
C ALA A 171 -8.45 -13.98 -5.20
N LEU A 172 -8.52 -12.81 -5.81
CA LEU A 172 -7.82 -11.61 -5.35
C LEU A 172 -8.73 -10.88 -4.35
N VAL A 173 -8.30 -10.76 -3.10
CA VAL A 173 -9.04 -10.01 -2.07
C VAL A 173 -8.38 -8.65 -1.89
N MET A 174 -9.12 -7.59 -2.20
CA MET A 174 -8.67 -6.22 -2.02
C MET A 174 -9.01 -5.76 -0.60
N VAL A 175 -7.99 -5.62 0.25
CA VAL A 175 -8.12 -5.19 1.63
C VAL A 175 -7.78 -3.70 1.72
N PRO A 176 -8.76 -2.86 2.06
CA PRO A 176 -8.61 -1.44 1.91
C PRO A 176 -7.96 -0.77 3.13
N GLY A 177 -7.67 0.53 2.95
CA GLY A 177 -6.81 1.32 3.83
C GLY A 177 -7.54 2.06 4.95
N TYR A 178 -6.83 3.02 5.56
CA TYR A 178 -7.37 3.86 6.62
C TYR A 178 -8.65 4.57 6.18
N ALA A 179 -9.67 4.56 7.03
CA ALA A 179 -10.98 5.14 6.73
C ALA A 179 -11.65 4.58 5.45
N ALA A 180 -11.27 3.40 4.96
CA ALA A 180 -11.93 2.84 3.78
C ALA A 180 -13.45 2.58 3.95
N HIS A 181 -13.94 2.32 5.16
CA HIS A 181 -15.36 2.06 5.41
C HIS A 181 -16.27 3.24 5.07
N ILE A 182 -15.68 4.44 4.98
CA ILE A 182 -16.36 5.67 4.59
C ILE A 182 -16.24 5.97 3.08
N ILE A 183 -15.54 5.12 2.32
CA ILE A 183 -15.41 5.21 0.86
C ILE A 183 -16.60 4.51 0.19
N LYS A 184 -17.30 5.24 -0.67
CA LYS A 184 -18.47 4.75 -1.41
C LYS A 184 -18.11 3.71 -2.50
N PHE A 185 -16.91 3.81 -3.07
CA PHE A 185 -16.43 2.97 -4.17
C PHE A 185 -15.32 2.01 -3.74
N GLU A 186 -15.26 0.88 -4.42
CA GLU A 186 -14.17 -0.08 -4.26
C GLU A 186 -12.82 0.49 -4.72
N ILE A 187 -11.71 -0.09 -4.24
CA ILE A 187 -10.38 0.14 -4.84
C ILE A 187 -10.43 -0.31 -6.30
N PHE A 188 -9.93 0.50 -7.23
CA PHE A 188 -9.97 0.23 -8.68
C PHE A 188 -11.39 -0.03 -9.20
N PRO A 189 -12.31 0.95 -9.09
CA PRO A 189 -13.71 0.75 -9.45
C PRO A 189 -13.88 0.30 -10.91
N GLU A 190 -13.00 0.74 -11.81
CA GLU A 190 -13.04 0.34 -13.20
C GLU A 190 -12.71 -1.15 -13.41
N LEU A 191 -11.78 -1.70 -12.62
CA LEU A 191 -11.45 -3.13 -12.67
C LEU A 191 -12.54 -3.97 -12.00
N MET A 192 -13.10 -3.47 -10.90
CA MET A 192 -14.23 -4.11 -10.21
C MET A 192 -15.46 -4.17 -11.12
N GLN A 193 -15.73 -3.12 -11.89
CA GLN A 193 -16.75 -3.12 -12.92
C GLN A 193 -16.52 -4.20 -13.97
N ASP A 194 -15.30 -4.30 -14.52
CA ASP A 194 -14.94 -5.27 -15.55
C ASP A 194 -15.16 -6.71 -15.02
N ILE A 195 -14.63 -7.07 -13.85
CA ILE A 195 -14.76 -8.43 -13.29
C ILE A 195 -16.19 -8.77 -12.88
N ASN A 196 -16.94 -7.82 -12.32
CA ASN A 196 -18.33 -8.04 -11.96
C ASN A 196 -19.17 -8.29 -13.21
N THR A 197 -19.00 -7.47 -14.24
CA THR A 197 -19.72 -7.61 -15.52
C THR A 197 -19.39 -8.93 -16.21
N HIS A 198 -18.12 -9.35 -16.20
CA HIS A 198 -17.67 -10.65 -16.72
C HIS A 198 -18.43 -11.81 -16.06
N TRP A 199 -18.66 -11.70 -14.75
CA TRP A 199 -19.41 -12.67 -13.97
C TRP A 199 -20.92 -12.38 -13.86
N GLN A 200 -21.46 -11.57 -14.78
CA GLN A 200 -22.90 -11.23 -14.85
C GLN A 200 -23.46 -10.62 -13.55
N ARG A 201 -22.63 -9.92 -12.79
CA ARG A 201 -23.03 -9.12 -11.62
C ARG A 201 -23.22 -7.66 -12.01
N PRO A 202 -23.99 -6.89 -11.23
CA PRO A 202 -23.97 -5.42 -11.32
C PRO A 202 -22.53 -4.87 -11.23
N PRO A 203 -22.20 -3.76 -11.93
CA PRO A 203 -20.85 -3.19 -11.99
C PRO A 203 -20.15 -3.01 -10.64
N SER A 204 -20.89 -2.61 -9.62
CA SER A 204 -20.43 -2.53 -8.24
C SER A 204 -21.48 -3.17 -7.33
N ARG A 205 -21.12 -3.39 -6.07
CA ARG A 205 -22.09 -3.91 -5.12
C ARG A 205 -23.18 -2.85 -4.85
N PRO A 206 -24.49 -3.16 -5.05
CA PRO A 206 -25.55 -2.18 -4.86
C PRO A 206 -25.59 -1.60 -3.45
N ILE A 207 -25.75 -0.28 -3.36
CA ILE A 207 -26.04 0.41 -2.10
C ILE A 207 -27.54 0.36 -1.88
N LEU A 208 -27.98 -0.30 -0.80
CA LEU A 208 -29.39 -0.44 -0.42
C LEU A 208 -29.89 0.79 0.34
N SER A 209 -29.03 1.38 1.18
CA SER A 209 -29.31 2.65 1.84
C SER A 209 -28.02 3.40 2.12
N GLU A 210 -27.99 4.66 1.72
CA GLU A 210 -27.03 5.63 2.24
C GLU A 210 -27.61 6.11 3.57
N GLY A 211 -27.03 5.71 4.69
CA GLY A 211 -27.44 6.18 6.01
C GLY A 211 -27.12 7.67 6.15
N ASN A 212 -26.31 8.04 7.15
CA ASN A 212 -25.98 9.45 7.39
C ASN A 212 -24.77 9.95 6.55
N GLY A 213 -24.54 9.36 5.37
CA GLY A 213 -23.42 9.70 4.48
C GLY A 213 -22.08 9.00 4.77
N PHE A 214 -21.95 8.33 5.91
CA PHE A 214 -20.76 7.53 6.30
C PHE A 214 -21.07 6.04 6.48
N ASP A 215 -22.34 5.69 6.70
CA ASP A 215 -22.79 4.31 6.85
C ASP A 215 -23.55 3.89 5.60
N PHE A 216 -22.86 3.17 4.71
CA PHE A 216 -23.47 2.60 3.52
C PHE A 216 -23.88 1.16 3.82
N ASN A 217 -25.18 0.88 3.70
CA ASN A 217 -25.66 -0.49 3.70
C ASN A 217 -25.63 -0.98 2.26
N PHE A 218 -24.82 -2.01 2.00
CA PHE A 218 -24.71 -2.63 0.70
C PHE A 218 -25.55 -3.91 0.65
N GLU A 219 -25.85 -4.37 -0.56
CA GLU A 219 -26.27 -5.75 -0.75
C GLU A 219 -25.26 -6.69 -0.09
N SER A 220 -25.75 -7.75 0.57
CA SER A 220 -24.89 -8.71 1.25
C SER A 220 -23.85 -9.27 0.28
N TYR A 221 -22.58 -9.31 0.70
CA TYR A 221 -21.53 -9.97 -0.06
C TYR A 221 -21.86 -11.45 -0.36
N LYS A 222 -22.63 -12.12 0.50
CA LYS A 222 -23.06 -13.51 0.27
C LYS A 222 -24.01 -13.61 -0.93
N ASP A 223 -24.97 -12.69 -1.03
CA ASP A 223 -25.91 -12.65 -2.13
C ASP A 223 -25.21 -12.18 -3.40
N PHE A 224 -24.41 -11.10 -3.31
CA PHE A 224 -23.72 -10.52 -4.44
C PHE A 224 -22.70 -11.47 -5.09
N TYR A 225 -21.80 -12.07 -4.29
CA TYR A 225 -20.78 -12.99 -4.78
C TYR A 225 -21.30 -14.42 -4.96
N GLY A 226 -22.41 -14.77 -4.31
CA GLY A 226 -23.08 -16.08 -4.39
C GLY A 226 -24.07 -16.21 -5.53
N ARG A 227 -24.29 -15.14 -6.33
CA ARG A 227 -24.95 -15.27 -7.63
C ARG A 227 -24.18 -16.31 -8.45
N LYS A 228 -24.86 -17.39 -8.82
CA LYS A 228 -24.29 -18.47 -9.62
C LYS A 228 -24.25 -18.03 -11.07
N PRO A 229 -23.07 -17.68 -11.63
CA PRO A 229 -22.96 -17.59 -13.09
C PRO A 229 -23.19 -18.96 -13.71
N GLU A 230 -23.49 -18.99 -15.00
CA GLU A 230 -23.56 -20.24 -15.79
C GLU A 230 -22.18 -20.91 -15.98
N VAL A 231 -21.09 -20.22 -15.60
CA VAL A 231 -19.70 -20.60 -15.87
C VAL A 231 -18.90 -20.70 -14.57
N HIS A 232 -18.05 -21.72 -14.45
CA HIS A 232 -17.12 -21.86 -13.32
C HIS A 232 -16.15 -20.67 -13.25
N LYS A 233 -15.92 -20.16 -12.03
CA LYS A 233 -15.03 -19.02 -11.81
C LYS A 233 -13.63 -19.52 -11.47
N ASP A 234 -12.72 -19.57 -12.43
CA ASP A 234 -11.31 -19.88 -12.13
C ASP A 234 -10.65 -18.74 -11.32
N PHE A 235 -10.97 -17.50 -11.68
CA PHE A 235 -10.46 -16.29 -11.03
C PHE A 235 -11.60 -15.34 -10.66
N ASP A 236 -11.49 -14.65 -9.54
CA ASP A 236 -12.41 -13.56 -9.16
C ASP A 236 -11.67 -12.49 -8.35
N ILE A 237 -12.26 -11.30 -8.27
CA ILE A 237 -11.80 -10.21 -7.40
C ILE A 237 -12.91 -9.89 -6.41
N LEU A 238 -12.54 -9.90 -5.14
CA LEU A 238 -13.43 -9.70 -4.01
C LEU A 238 -13.02 -8.44 -3.25
N HIS A 239 -14.01 -7.68 -2.81
CA HIS A 239 -13.81 -6.44 -2.07
C HIS A 239 -14.86 -6.36 -0.95
N PRO A 240 -14.46 -6.26 0.32
CA PRO A 240 -15.39 -5.97 1.42
C PRO A 240 -15.95 -4.56 1.23
N ALA A 241 -17.21 -4.27 1.58
CA ALA A 241 -17.72 -2.88 1.49
C ALA A 241 -18.47 -2.42 2.74
N GLY A 242 -18.45 -1.11 2.98
CA GLY A 242 -19.01 -0.49 4.17
C GLY A 242 -18.42 -1.10 5.46
N TRP A 243 -19.28 -1.48 6.39
CA TRP A 243 -18.89 -2.05 7.67
C TRP A 243 -18.22 -3.44 7.59
N GLU A 244 -18.32 -4.16 6.46
CA GLU A 244 -17.55 -5.40 6.27
C GLU A 244 -16.04 -5.15 6.24
N MET A 245 -15.62 -3.93 5.92
CA MET A 245 -14.22 -3.54 6.02
C MET A 245 -13.73 -3.43 7.47
N GLY A 246 -14.63 -3.59 8.45
CA GLY A 246 -14.40 -3.29 9.84
C GLY A 246 -14.14 -1.80 10.06
N ASN A 247 -13.70 -1.48 11.27
CA ASN A 247 -13.28 -0.12 11.57
C ASN A 247 -11.83 0.09 11.15
N THR A 248 -11.63 0.41 9.88
CA THR A 248 -10.29 0.70 9.35
C THR A 248 -9.66 1.96 9.93
N ILE A 249 -10.40 2.77 10.69
CA ILE A 249 -9.85 3.86 11.52
C ILE A 249 -9.29 3.32 12.84
N GLY A 250 -9.90 2.29 13.43
CA GLY A 250 -9.55 1.61 14.70
C GLY A 250 -8.29 0.73 14.69
N PHE A 251 -8.15 -0.22 15.62
CA PHE A 251 -6.99 -1.12 15.65
C PHE A 251 -6.98 -2.08 14.47
N ASN A 252 -5.78 -2.40 13.98
CA ASN A 252 -5.53 -3.44 12.97
C ASN A 252 -6.02 -4.79 13.45
N ALA A 253 -5.83 -5.14 14.74
CA ALA A 253 -6.20 -6.44 15.30
C ALA A 253 -7.72 -6.71 15.20
N GLU A 254 -8.54 -5.73 15.55
CA GLU A 254 -10.01 -5.84 15.47
C GLU A 254 -10.46 -5.97 14.01
N THR A 255 -9.89 -5.16 13.13
CA THR A 255 -10.21 -5.19 11.70
C THR A 255 -9.74 -6.49 11.04
N ALA A 256 -8.60 -7.02 11.47
CA ALA A 256 -8.06 -8.30 11.01
C ALA A 256 -8.97 -9.47 11.38
N ASP A 257 -9.55 -9.47 12.58
CA ASP A 257 -10.52 -10.48 13.01
C ASP A 257 -11.79 -10.42 12.14
N LEU A 258 -12.33 -9.21 11.92
CA LEU A 258 -13.49 -9.01 11.04
C LEU A 258 -13.21 -9.44 9.60
N MET A 259 -12.02 -9.14 9.07
CA MET A 259 -11.62 -9.53 7.72
C MET A 259 -11.46 -11.06 7.60
N ALA A 260 -10.85 -11.71 8.59
CA ALA A 260 -10.73 -13.16 8.62
C ALA A 260 -12.11 -13.82 8.64
N ASP A 261 -13.01 -13.34 9.49
CA ASP A 261 -14.39 -13.83 9.56
C ASP A 261 -15.13 -13.59 8.24
N TRP A 262 -14.94 -12.43 7.60
CA TRP A 262 -15.51 -12.15 6.29
C TRP A 262 -15.04 -13.16 5.23
N ILE A 263 -13.73 -13.43 5.15
CA ILE A 263 -13.14 -14.41 4.23
C ILE A 263 -13.66 -15.84 4.51
N LYS A 264 -13.76 -16.23 5.79
CA LYS A 264 -14.26 -17.55 6.21
C LYS A 264 -15.72 -17.76 5.86
N ASN A 265 -16.49 -16.67 5.80
CA ASN A 265 -17.92 -16.68 5.53
C ASN A 265 -18.28 -16.29 4.07
N LEU A 266 -17.31 -16.21 3.16
CA LEU A 266 -17.59 -16.10 1.72
C LEU A 266 -18.47 -17.26 1.22
N PRO A 267 -19.20 -17.09 0.10
CA PRO A 267 -19.96 -18.18 -0.50
C PRO A 267 -19.12 -19.45 -0.71
N THR A 268 -19.77 -20.61 -0.68
CA THR A 268 -19.09 -21.93 -0.71
C THR A 268 -18.14 -22.10 -1.90
N ASP A 269 -18.42 -21.45 -3.02
CA ASP A 269 -17.60 -21.50 -4.24
C ASP A 269 -16.21 -20.86 -4.03
N TYR A 270 -16.05 -20.03 -2.99
CA TYR A 270 -14.76 -19.45 -2.61
C TYR A 270 -14.06 -20.22 -1.50
N ALA A 271 -14.69 -21.20 -0.85
CA ALA A 271 -14.13 -21.85 0.35
C ALA A 271 -12.79 -22.56 0.07
N LYS A 272 -12.62 -23.11 -1.15
CA LYS A 272 -11.41 -23.84 -1.57
C LYS A 272 -10.43 -23.00 -2.37
N LYS A 273 -10.80 -21.79 -2.78
CA LYS A 273 -9.95 -20.92 -3.59
C LYS A 273 -8.70 -20.52 -2.83
N LYS A 274 -7.57 -20.53 -3.54
CA LYS A 274 -6.35 -19.85 -3.11
C LYS A 274 -6.58 -18.33 -3.15
N LEU A 275 -5.87 -17.62 -2.29
CA LEU A 275 -6.06 -16.20 -2.05
C LEU A 275 -4.77 -15.45 -2.40
N VAL A 276 -4.91 -14.40 -3.19
CA VAL A 276 -3.94 -13.32 -3.25
C VAL A 276 -4.53 -12.15 -2.49
N LEU A 277 -3.81 -11.62 -1.51
CA LEU A 277 -4.28 -10.50 -0.68
C LEU A 277 -3.63 -9.21 -1.16
N PHE A 278 -4.43 -8.25 -1.60
CA PHE A 278 -3.96 -6.91 -1.98
C PHE A 278 -4.20 -5.95 -0.82
N GLY A 279 -3.15 -5.56 -0.10
CA GLY A 279 -3.21 -4.61 1.01
C GLY A 279 -2.87 -3.18 0.58
N TYR A 280 -3.85 -2.29 0.59
CA TYR A 280 -3.64 -0.86 0.34
C TYR A 280 -3.42 -0.11 1.66
N SER A 281 -2.40 0.75 1.76
CA SER A 281 -2.23 1.63 2.93
C SER A 281 -2.19 0.82 4.23
N LYS A 282 -3.02 1.16 5.23
CA LYS A 282 -3.21 0.39 6.46
C LYS A 282 -3.71 -1.05 6.22
N GLY A 283 -4.37 -1.30 5.10
CA GLY A 283 -4.80 -2.63 4.64
C GLY A 283 -3.63 -3.62 4.54
N ALA A 284 -2.42 -3.14 4.22
CA ALA A 284 -1.21 -3.97 4.28
C ALA A 284 -0.93 -4.47 5.71
N GLY A 285 -0.99 -3.59 6.71
CA GLY A 285 -0.83 -3.94 8.11
C GLY A 285 -1.93 -4.88 8.61
N ILE A 286 -3.18 -4.63 8.21
CA ILE A 286 -4.35 -5.48 8.53
C ILE A 286 -4.16 -6.90 7.95
N VAL A 287 -3.70 -7.03 6.70
CA VAL A 287 -3.42 -8.35 6.10
C VAL A 287 -2.36 -9.11 6.90
N LEU A 288 -1.27 -8.46 7.28
CA LEU A 288 -0.21 -9.09 8.07
C LEU A 288 -0.70 -9.48 9.47
N GLU A 289 -1.49 -8.62 10.12
CA GLU A 289 -2.16 -8.91 11.39
C GLU A 289 -3.11 -10.11 11.28
N MET A 290 -3.93 -10.15 10.24
CA MET A 290 -4.87 -11.24 9.97
C MET A 290 -4.17 -12.58 9.86
N LEU A 291 -3.05 -12.65 9.13
CA LEU A 291 -2.28 -13.88 8.96
C LEU A 291 -1.58 -14.34 10.25
N GLN A 292 -1.25 -13.39 11.13
CA GLN A 292 -0.67 -13.69 12.44
C GLN A 292 -1.72 -14.29 13.37
N ARG A 293 -2.91 -13.69 13.40
CA ARG A 293 -4.01 -14.04 14.32
C ARG A 293 -4.84 -15.24 13.85
N HIS A 294 -4.97 -15.43 12.54
CA HIS A 294 -5.75 -16.49 11.89
C HIS A 294 -4.85 -17.41 11.07
N PRO A 295 -3.99 -18.20 11.73
CA PRO A 295 -3.05 -19.07 11.04
C PRO A 295 -3.72 -20.15 10.19
N ASP A 296 -5.00 -20.43 10.42
CA ASP A 296 -5.81 -21.34 9.62
C ASP A 296 -5.99 -20.85 8.17
N LEU A 297 -5.91 -19.54 7.92
CA LEU A 297 -5.97 -18.96 6.57
C LEU A 297 -4.67 -19.08 5.79
N LYS A 298 -3.53 -19.33 6.46
CA LYS A 298 -2.19 -19.34 5.82
C LYS A 298 -2.10 -20.29 4.62
N SER A 299 -2.68 -21.48 4.74
CA SER A 299 -2.65 -22.49 3.67
C SER A 299 -3.43 -22.10 2.42
N ARG A 300 -4.31 -21.11 2.53
CA ARG A 300 -5.09 -20.57 1.42
C ARG A 300 -4.38 -19.41 0.73
N VAL A 301 -3.51 -18.68 1.42
CA VAL A 301 -2.82 -17.52 0.86
C VAL A 301 -1.59 -17.97 0.08
N ILE A 302 -1.55 -17.59 -1.20
CA ILE A 302 -0.42 -17.87 -2.10
C ILE A 302 0.38 -16.61 -2.46
N GLY A 303 -0.15 -15.43 -2.12
CA GLY A 303 0.52 -14.18 -2.42
C GLY A 303 -0.02 -12.98 -1.67
N LEU A 304 0.85 -12.02 -1.42
CA LEU A 304 0.55 -10.70 -0.89
C LEU A 304 1.04 -9.66 -1.90
N VAL A 305 0.20 -8.65 -2.16
CA VAL A 305 0.57 -7.47 -2.93
C VAL A 305 0.27 -6.27 -2.05
N THR A 306 1.23 -5.37 -1.86
CA THR A 306 0.99 -4.11 -1.15
C THR A 306 1.18 -2.93 -2.06
N TYR A 307 0.33 -1.93 -1.89
CA TYR A 307 0.51 -0.62 -2.49
C TYR A 307 0.47 0.44 -1.41
N ALA A 308 1.52 1.26 -1.35
CA ALA A 308 1.63 2.34 -0.38
C ALA A 308 1.39 1.85 1.07
N GLY A 309 1.80 0.60 1.36
CA GLY A 309 1.44 -0.08 2.59
C GLY A 309 2.10 0.55 3.81
N VAL A 310 1.36 0.79 4.89
CA VAL A 310 1.93 1.35 6.14
C VAL A 310 2.57 0.25 6.99
N ILE A 311 3.45 -0.55 6.38
CA ILE A 311 4.00 -1.78 6.99
C ILE A 311 4.92 -1.43 8.18
N GLN A 312 5.69 -0.35 8.04
CA GLN A 312 6.64 0.11 9.06
C GLN A 312 6.20 1.39 9.78
N GLY A 313 4.94 1.80 9.60
CA GLY A 313 4.36 3.00 10.21
C GLY A 313 4.44 4.26 9.34
N THR A 314 4.07 5.41 9.90
CA THR A 314 4.16 6.71 9.22
C THR A 314 4.47 7.83 10.21
N HIS A 315 5.28 8.81 9.80
CA HIS A 315 5.57 9.98 10.64
C HIS A 315 4.32 10.81 10.91
N ILE A 316 3.31 10.79 10.02
CA ILE A 316 2.01 11.43 10.30
C ILE A 316 1.40 10.89 11.58
N ALA A 317 1.42 9.57 11.76
CA ALA A 317 0.83 8.92 12.91
C ALA A 317 1.64 9.22 14.18
N ARG A 318 2.98 9.19 14.10
CA ARG A 318 3.84 9.66 15.21
C ARG A 318 3.52 11.09 15.62
N PHE A 319 3.42 11.99 14.64
CA PHE A 319 3.13 13.40 14.90
C PHE A 319 1.75 13.56 15.52
N GLY A 320 0.73 12.93 14.94
CA GLY A 320 -0.61 12.89 15.50
C GLY A 320 -0.59 12.42 16.95
N ARG A 321 0.05 11.28 17.22
CA ARG A 321 0.22 10.73 18.58
C ARG A 321 0.84 11.74 19.53
N LYS A 322 1.93 12.41 19.14
CA LYS A 322 2.60 13.42 19.98
C LYS A 322 1.72 14.63 20.27
N GLU A 323 1.00 15.15 19.29
CA GLU A 323 0.06 16.26 19.49
C GLU A 323 -1.06 15.84 20.46
N ILE A 324 -1.52 14.60 20.33
CA ILE A 324 -2.52 14.02 21.22
C ILE A 324 -1.98 13.90 22.65
N GLU A 325 -0.80 13.32 22.83
CA GLU A 325 -0.14 13.17 24.13
C GLU A 325 0.14 14.53 24.78
N ALA A 326 0.68 15.49 24.03
CA ALA A 326 0.97 16.83 24.51
C ALA A 326 -0.31 17.55 24.99
N TYR A 327 -1.42 17.35 24.28
CA TYR A 327 -2.69 17.89 24.72
C TYR A 327 -3.22 17.16 25.96
N LEU A 328 -3.25 15.83 25.96
CA LEU A 328 -3.80 15.04 27.06
C LEU A 328 -3.01 15.30 28.35
N GLY A 329 -1.70 15.48 28.26
CA GLY A 329 -0.80 15.60 29.41
C GLY A 329 -0.90 14.35 30.27
N ASN A 330 -1.17 14.50 31.57
CA ASN A 330 -1.34 13.37 32.49
C ASN A 330 -2.78 12.82 32.55
N ARG A 331 -3.68 13.30 31.68
CA ARG A 331 -5.09 12.85 31.68
C ARG A 331 -5.20 11.57 30.86
N SER A 332 -6.04 10.64 31.30
CA SER A 332 -6.39 9.52 30.43
C SER A 332 -7.23 10.01 29.26
N LEU A 333 -7.18 9.27 28.16
CA LEU A 333 -8.05 9.52 27.02
C LEU A 333 -9.54 9.45 27.43
N GLU A 334 -9.91 8.48 28.25
CA GLU A 334 -11.24 8.38 28.84
C GLU A 334 -11.63 9.64 29.63
N ASP A 335 -10.74 10.21 30.45
CA ASP A 335 -11.01 11.45 31.19
C ASP A 335 -11.23 12.63 30.24
N PHE A 336 -10.45 12.71 29.17
CA PHE A 336 -10.62 13.72 28.15
C PHE A 336 -11.97 13.58 27.43
N ILE A 337 -12.30 12.38 26.97
CA ILE A 337 -13.56 12.07 26.31
C ILE A 337 -14.74 12.40 27.24
N GLN A 338 -14.69 11.98 28.50
CA GLN A 338 -15.75 12.28 29.48
C GLN A 338 -15.90 13.79 29.72
N LYS A 339 -14.78 14.52 29.83
CA LYS A 339 -14.78 15.98 30.02
C LYS A 339 -15.31 16.71 28.78
N VAL A 340 -15.01 16.22 27.59
CA VAL A 340 -15.54 16.70 26.32
C VAL A 340 -17.06 16.49 26.27
N ARG A 341 -17.53 15.26 26.50
CA ARG A 341 -18.96 14.92 26.55
C ARG A 341 -19.74 15.76 27.56
N SER A 342 -19.16 16.02 28.74
CA SER A 342 -19.82 16.77 29.82
C SER A 342 -20.10 18.25 29.50
N LYS A 343 -19.54 18.80 28.42
CA LYS A 343 -19.57 20.24 28.11
C LYS A 343 -20.43 20.62 26.90
N GLY A 344 -21.00 19.64 26.19
CA GLY A 344 -21.80 19.85 24.98
C GLY A 344 -20.97 20.27 23.74
N VAL A 345 -21.53 20.06 22.55
CA VAL A 345 -20.83 20.12 21.25
C VAL A 345 -20.08 21.43 20.99
N GLY A 346 -20.70 22.58 21.26
CA GLY A 346 -20.09 23.88 20.98
C GLY A 346 -18.78 24.13 21.75
N GLN A 347 -18.68 23.63 22.99
CA GLN A 347 -17.45 23.72 23.78
C GLN A 347 -16.49 22.56 23.48
N THR A 348 -17.02 21.41 23.05
CA THR A 348 -16.26 20.24 22.57
C THR A 348 -15.41 20.57 21.35
N VAL A 349 -15.98 21.20 20.32
CA VAL A 349 -15.23 21.65 19.14
C VAL A 349 -14.13 22.65 19.54
N GLN A 350 -14.39 23.53 20.51
CA GLN A 350 -13.37 24.44 21.04
C GLN A 350 -12.28 23.73 21.86
N ASN A 351 -12.62 22.66 22.58
CA ASN A 351 -11.66 21.88 23.37
C ASN A 351 -10.80 20.98 22.47
N LEU A 352 -11.30 20.57 21.31
CA LEU A 352 -10.58 19.80 20.29
C LEU A 352 -9.84 20.67 19.28
N ALA A 353 -10.21 21.95 19.16
CA ALA A 353 -9.51 22.91 18.32
C ALA A 353 -7.98 22.91 18.52
N PRO A 354 -7.41 22.61 19.72
CA PRO A 354 -5.98 22.42 19.90
C PRO A 354 -5.40 21.12 19.33
N PHE A 355 -6.11 19.98 19.35
CA PHE A 355 -5.67 18.77 18.63
C PHE A 355 -5.68 18.97 17.12
N LEU A 356 -6.62 19.80 16.67
CA LEU A 356 -6.68 20.25 15.31
C LEU A 356 -5.79 21.47 15.08
N SER A 357 -5.16 22.10 16.09
CA SER A 357 -4.50 23.42 15.94
C SER A 357 -3.16 23.38 15.21
N GLY A 358 -2.57 22.19 15.06
CA GLY A 358 -1.51 21.96 14.08
C GLY A 358 -2.00 22.14 12.63
N PHE A 359 -3.32 22.07 12.42
CA PHE A 359 -4.03 22.54 11.24
C PHE A 359 -4.68 23.89 11.59
N ASP A 360 -4.40 24.96 10.87
CA ASP A 360 -5.09 26.22 11.16
C ASP A 360 -6.59 26.09 10.80
N LEU A 361 -7.41 25.73 11.79
CA LEU A 361 -8.88 25.67 11.69
C LEU A 361 -9.55 26.93 12.23
N SER A 362 -8.79 27.98 12.55
CA SER A 362 -9.36 29.25 13.00
C SER A 362 -10.29 29.86 11.96
N PHE A 363 -10.13 29.48 10.68
CA PHE A 363 -11.02 29.85 9.60
C PHE A 363 -12.47 29.38 9.80
N LEU A 364 -12.73 28.23 10.47
CA LEU A 364 -14.09 27.78 10.81
C LEU A 364 -14.82 28.77 11.74
N LYS A 365 -14.07 29.64 12.43
CA LYS A 365 -14.60 30.72 13.27
C LYS A 365 -14.80 32.03 12.51
N LEU A 366 -14.40 32.13 11.24
CA LEU A 366 -14.66 33.29 10.41
C LEU A 366 -16.16 33.42 10.21
N SER A 367 -16.69 34.63 10.45
CA SER A 367 -18.10 34.96 10.26
C SER A 367 -18.63 34.63 8.86
N GLN A 368 -17.73 34.59 7.89
CA GLN A 368 -17.96 34.23 6.50
C GLN A 368 -18.24 32.72 6.36
N ILE A 369 -17.48 31.85 7.02
CA ILE A 369 -17.70 30.39 7.02
C ILE A 369 -18.98 30.04 7.77
N LYS A 370 -19.30 30.73 8.87
CA LYS A 370 -20.58 30.56 9.57
C LYS A 370 -21.78 30.99 8.70
N LYS A 371 -21.68 32.14 8.02
CA LYS A 371 -22.69 32.58 7.03
C LYS A 371 -22.81 31.64 5.84
N ILE A 372 -21.73 30.96 5.46
CA ILE A 372 -21.74 29.92 4.43
C ILE A 372 -22.55 28.71 4.94
N LEU A 373 -22.26 28.18 6.13
CA LEU A 373 -23.01 27.05 6.72
C LEU A 373 -24.51 27.36 6.92
N ASP A 374 -24.84 28.59 7.34
CA ASP A 374 -26.22 29.06 7.54
C ASP A 374 -27.00 29.22 6.22
N VAL A 375 -26.33 29.54 5.10
CA VAL A 375 -26.96 29.71 3.78
C VAL A 375 -27.34 28.38 3.12
N TYR A 376 -26.65 27.29 3.48
CA TYR A 376 -26.86 25.96 2.90
C TYR A 376 -27.83 25.07 3.68
N GLY A 377 -28.44 25.57 4.77
CA GLY A 377 -29.35 24.75 5.58
C GLY A 377 -28.68 23.50 6.15
N VAL A 378 -27.35 23.50 6.26
CA VAL A 378 -26.61 22.51 7.04
C VAL A 378 -27.10 22.70 8.46
N ASP A 379 -28.03 21.85 8.88
CA ASP A 379 -28.52 21.87 10.24
C ASP A 379 -27.29 21.65 11.11
N THR A 380 -26.94 22.68 11.86
CA THR A 380 -25.86 22.58 12.84
C THR A 380 -26.15 21.47 13.84
N LYS A 381 -27.41 21.01 13.98
CA LYS A 381 -27.76 19.78 14.70
C LYS A 381 -27.32 18.49 14.02
N LEU A 382 -27.18 18.45 12.69
CA LEU A 382 -26.67 17.30 11.95
C LEU A 382 -25.15 17.23 12.07
N LEU A 383 -24.48 18.39 11.97
CA LEU A 383 -23.09 18.55 12.40
C LEU A 383 -22.92 18.26 13.88
N ASP A 384 -23.85 18.66 14.75
CA ASP A 384 -23.84 18.35 16.18
C ASP A 384 -24.09 16.86 16.40
N SER A 385 -24.90 16.18 15.59
CA SER A 385 -25.13 14.72 15.67
C SER A 385 -23.93 13.91 15.16
N GLN A 386 -23.23 14.42 14.14
CA GLN A 386 -22.00 13.81 13.64
C GLN A 386 -20.81 14.11 14.56
N SER A 387 -20.76 15.33 15.09
CA SER A 387 -19.87 15.71 16.18
C SER A 387 -20.17 14.86 17.41
N ASP A 388 -21.43 14.71 17.81
CA ASP A 388 -21.85 13.88 18.94
C ASP A 388 -21.47 12.42 18.69
N ARG A 389 -21.41 11.91 17.46
CA ARG A 389 -20.93 10.54 17.19
C ARG A 389 -19.39 10.41 17.23
N VAL A 390 -18.68 11.39 16.66
CA VAL A 390 -17.22 11.51 16.78
C VAL A 390 -16.83 11.64 18.27
N PHE A 391 -17.61 12.42 19.03
CA PHE A 391 -17.37 12.84 20.41
C PHE A 391 -18.14 12.04 21.47
N GLU A 392 -19.01 11.11 21.04
CA GLU A 392 -19.49 9.94 21.78
C GLU A 392 -18.33 8.99 22.07
N GLY A 393 -17.09 9.39 21.79
CA GLY A 393 -15.82 8.88 22.30
C GLY A 393 -15.38 7.58 21.68
N ARG A 394 -16.31 6.83 21.08
CA ARG A 394 -16.00 5.61 20.32
C ARG A 394 -15.12 5.94 19.11
N GLU A 395 -15.54 6.86 18.25
CA GLU A 395 -14.81 7.21 17.02
C GLU A 395 -13.51 7.97 17.31
N VAL A 396 -13.47 8.88 18.30
CA VAL A 396 -12.20 9.48 18.76
C VAL A 396 -11.25 8.41 19.28
N LYS A 397 -11.70 7.49 20.14
CA LYS A 397 -10.85 6.40 20.64
C LYS A 397 -10.36 5.53 19.49
N GLU A 398 -11.22 5.17 18.56
CA GLU A 398 -10.87 4.37 17.39
C GLU A 398 -9.85 5.11 16.49
N PHE A 399 -10.02 6.41 16.25
CA PHE A 399 -9.06 7.23 15.53
C PHE A 399 -7.69 7.26 16.21
N LEU A 400 -7.68 7.39 17.53
CA LEU A 400 -6.45 7.39 18.33
C LEU A 400 -5.76 6.03 18.31
N ASN A 401 -6.53 4.95 18.42
CA ASN A 401 -6.05 3.58 18.28
C ASN A 401 -5.41 3.36 16.90
N GLY A 402 -6.04 3.89 15.84
CA GLY A 402 -5.47 3.85 14.50
C GLY A 402 -4.16 4.61 14.37
N ILE A 403 -4.09 5.81 14.94
CA ILE A 403 -2.86 6.60 14.98
C ILE A 403 -1.76 5.86 15.74
N GLU A 404 -2.08 5.27 16.89
CA GLU A 404 -1.13 4.48 17.67
C GLU A 404 -0.61 3.29 16.86
N ASP A 405 -1.50 2.53 16.22
CA ASP A 405 -1.14 1.37 15.40
C ASP A 405 -0.28 1.72 14.20
N LEU A 406 -0.43 2.92 13.65
CA LEU A 406 0.35 3.39 12.51
C LEU A 406 1.65 4.08 12.94
N ALA A 407 1.92 4.25 14.23
CA ALA A 407 3.17 4.84 14.70
C ALA A 407 4.37 3.93 14.35
N PRO A 408 5.50 4.49 13.86
CA PRO A 408 6.63 3.69 13.41
C PRO A 408 7.24 2.76 14.46
N ASP A 409 7.29 3.18 15.72
CA ASP A 409 7.78 2.37 16.83
C ASP A 409 6.84 1.19 17.14
N VAL A 410 5.52 1.41 17.09
CA VAL A 410 4.51 0.36 17.30
C VAL A 410 4.56 -0.67 16.17
N ARG A 411 4.60 -0.22 14.90
CA ARG A 411 4.74 -1.12 13.75
C ARG A 411 6.07 -1.86 13.74
N THR A 412 7.17 -1.22 14.12
CA THR A 412 8.48 -1.87 14.24
C THR A 412 8.46 -2.96 15.30
N ALA A 413 7.88 -2.69 16.48
CA ALA A 413 7.71 -3.71 17.52
C ALA A 413 6.89 -4.90 17.02
N TRP A 414 5.79 -4.63 16.31
CA TRP A 414 4.97 -5.66 15.70
C TRP A 414 5.76 -6.50 14.69
N ASN A 415 6.53 -5.85 13.82
CA ASN A 415 7.32 -6.53 12.80
C ASN A 415 8.35 -7.50 13.42
N ILE A 416 9.11 -7.04 14.43
CA ILE A 416 10.08 -7.89 15.16
C ILE A 416 9.38 -9.08 15.84
N ARG A 417 8.18 -8.86 16.39
CA ARG A 417 7.42 -9.93 17.06
C ARG A 417 6.96 -11.02 16.11
N TYR A 418 6.47 -10.66 14.94
CA TYR A 418 5.59 -11.57 14.20
C TYR A 418 6.06 -11.93 12.80
N LEU A 419 6.87 -11.09 12.15
CA LEU A 419 7.36 -11.42 10.81
C LEU A 419 8.26 -12.67 10.82
N ASP A 420 8.91 -12.97 11.94
CA ASP A 420 9.74 -14.16 12.09
C ASP A 420 8.97 -15.47 12.36
N ASN A 421 7.63 -15.44 12.44
CA ASN A 421 6.83 -16.54 12.99
C ASN A 421 6.07 -17.38 11.95
N ASN A 422 6.71 -17.71 10.82
CA ASN A 422 6.08 -18.46 9.71
C ASN A 422 4.70 -17.86 9.37
N LEU A 423 4.67 -16.55 9.15
CA LEU A 423 3.43 -15.79 8.98
C LEU A 423 2.58 -16.30 7.81
N VAL A 424 3.20 -16.91 6.82
CA VAL A 424 2.56 -17.45 5.62
C VAL A 424 3.04 -18.87 5.35
N ALA A 425 2.39 -19.55 4.42
CA ALA A 425 2.88 -20.83 3.90
C ALA A 425 4.20 -20.63 3.12
N PRO A 426 5.06 -21.67 3.04
CA PRO A 426 6.18 -21.67 2.10
C PRO A 426 5.72 -21.33 0.68
N ASP A 427 6.62 -20.77 -0.13
CA ASP A 427 6.38 -20.36 -1.52
C ASP A 427 5.34 -19.24 -1.70
N THR A 428 4.89 -18.61 -0.61
CA THR A 428 4.04 -17.41 -0.70
C THR A 428 4.89 -16.23 -1.16
N PHE A 429 4.46 -15.54 -2.21
CA PHE A 429 5.12 -14.32 -2.66
C PHE A 429 4.65 -13.08 -1.92
N PHE A 430 5.52 -12.08 -1.85
CA PHE A 430 5.18 -10.75 -1.35
C PHE A 430 5.72 -9.66 -2.26
N PHE A 431 4.84 -9.08 -3.07
CA PHE A 431 5.13 -7.94 -3.92
C PHE A 431 4.86 -6.62 -3.20
N ASN A 432 5.88 -5.77 -3.13
CA ASN A 432 5.78 -4.42 -2.56
C ASN A 432 5.82 -3.36 -3.67
N LEU A 433 4.79 -2.52 -3.73
CA LEU A 433 4.71 -1.35 -4.61
C LEU A 433 4.62 -0.08 -3.76
N SER A 434 5.38 0.94 -4.15
CA SER A 434 5.37 2.24 -3.48
C SER A 434 4.94 3.33 -4.44
N ALA A 435 4.17 4.28 -3.93
CA ALA A 435 3.91 5.52 -4.63
C ALA A 435 4.99 6.55 -4.28
N VAL A 436 5.41 7.33 -5.27
CA VAL A 436 6.25 8.50 -5.08
C VAL A 436 5.53 9.68 -5.68
N THR A 437 5.17 10.63 -4.85
CA THR A 437 4.44 11.82 -5.30
C THR A 437 5.41 12.92 -5.71
N ASP A 438 5.10 13.57 -6.82
CA ASP A 438 5.75 14.81 -7.23
C ASP A 438 5.03 15.99 -6.56
N ILE A 439 5.75 17.02 -6.11
CA ILE A 439 5.11 18.19 -5.51
C ILE A 439 4.17 18.89 -6.52
N SER A 440 4.47 18.78 -7.81
CA SER A 440 3.60 19.26 -8.87
C SER A 440 2.29 18.48 -8.98
N SER A 441 2.21 17.24 -8.50
CA SER A 441 0.95 16.46 -8.41
C SER A 441 -0.08 17.10 -7.47
N TRP A 442 0.38 17.95 -6.55
CA TRP A 442 -0.46 18.73 -5.64
C TRP A 442 -1.00 20.00 -6.30
N ALA A 443 -0.29 20.49 -7.31
CA ALA A 443 -0.60 21.72 -8.06
C ALA A 443 -1.23 21.45 -9.43
N THR A 444 -1.16 20.21 -9.94
CA THR A 444 -1.71 19.83 -11.24
C THR A 444 -3.20 19.50 -11.14
N ARG A 445 -3.95 19.94 -12.15
CA ARG A 445 -5.38 19.68 -12.33
C ARG A 445 -5.66 18.18 -12.14
N LEU A 446 -6.50 17.83 -11.16
CA LEU A 446 -7.11 16.50 -11.07
C LEU A 446 -7.84 16.25 -12.39
N ALA A 447 -7.53 15.18 -13.10
CA ALA A 447 -7.85 15.07 -14.52
C ALA A 447 -9.34 14.97 -14.84
N ALA A 448 -9.54 15.22 -16.14
CA ALA A 448 -10.66 14.85 -16.98
C ALA A 448 -11.43 13.65 -16.45
N ASP A 449 -12.71 13.86 -16.15
CA ASP A 449 -13.65 12.80 -16.46
C ASP A 449 -13.70 12.66 -18.00
N ASN A 450 -14.17 11.52 -18.51
CA ASN A 450 -14.34 11.29 -19.96
C ASN A 450 -15.43 12.17 -20.61
N VAL A 451 -15.86 13.25 -19.96
CA VAL A 451 -16.99 14.11 -20.31
C VAL A 451 -16.64 15.62 -20.24
N LYS A 452 -15.73 16.09 -19.38
CA LYS A 452 -15.30 17.49 -19.15
C LYS A 452 -13.94 17.58 -18.41
N ILE A 453 -13.00 18.29 -19.03
CA ILE A 453 -11.77 18.79 -18.36
C ILE A 453 -12.20 19.89 -17.37
N ARG A 454 -11.95 19.71 -16.07
CA ARG A 454 -12.16 20.78 -15.08
C ARG A 454 -11.09 21.87 -15.21
N PRO A 455 -11.45 23.16 -15.09
CA PRO A 455 -10.48 24.26 -15.14
C PRO A 455 -9.61 24.38 -13.87
N HIS A 456 -9.96 23.69 -12.77
CA HIS A 456 -9.34 23.84 -11.44
C HIS A 456 -9.09 22.49 -10.73
N THR A 457 -8.20 22.49 -9.72
CA THR A 457 -7.90 21.34 -8.83
C THR A 457 -8.90 21.26 -7.67
N LEU A 458 -9.38 20.05 -7.29
CA LEU A 458 -10.22 19.90 -6.07
C LEU A 458 -9.42 19.95 -4.76
N LEU A 459 -8.09 19.85 -4.81
CA LEU A 459 -7.22 19.93 -3.63
C LEU A 459 -6.95 21.37 -3.18
N THR A 460 -7.18 22.35 -4.06
CA THR A 460 -6.95 23.78 -3.77
C THR A 460 -8.30 24.48 -3.68
N PRO A 461 -8.60 25.21 -2.60
CA PRO A 461 -9.81 26.02 -2.54
C PRO A 461 -9.82 27.01 -3.70
N VAL A 462 -10.80 26.91 -4.59
CA VAL A 462 -10.97 27.86 -5.69
C VAL A 462 -11.81 29.01 -5.19
N PHE A 463 -11.35 30.23 -5.41
CA PHE A 463 -12.12 31.43 -5.17
C PHE A 463 -12.67 31.93 -6.51
N LYS A 464 -13.96 32.28 -6.54
CA LYS A 464 -14.59 33.03 -7.63
C LYS A 464 -14.01 34.44 -7.66
N ASP A 465 -14.21 35.15 -8.77
CA ASP A 465 -13.76 36.55 -8.97
C ASP A 465 -14.25 37.55 -7.89
N ASN A 466 -15.17 37.13 -7.02
CA ASN A 466 -15.69 37.89 -5.90
C ASN A 466 -15.15 37.42 -4.53
N ASP A 467 -14.02 36.72 -4.51
CA ASP A 467 -13.37 36.15 -3.33
C ASP A 467 -14.22 35.14 -2.54
N LYS A 468 -15.29 34.60 -3.14
CA LYS A 468 -16.09 33.52 -2.53
C LYS A 468 -15.56 32.16 -2.96
N ILE A 469 -15.51 31.22 -2.03
CA ILE A 469 -15.17 29.82 -2.33
C ILE A 469 -16.16 29.26 -3.38
N ASP A 470 -15.63 28.56 -4.39
CA ASP A 470 -16.39 27.89 -5.43
C ASP A 470 -16.85 26.51 -4.97
N TRP A 471 -17.93 26.49 -4.19
CA TRP A 471 -18.45 25.31 -3.48
C TRP A 471 -18.66 24.04 -4.31
N PRO A 472 -19.17 24.08 -5.57
CA PRO A 472 -19.26 22.88 -6.41
C PRO A 472 -17.90 22.20 -6.68
N ASN A 473 -16.81 22.92 -6.47
CA ASN A 473 -15.42 22.51 -6.69
C ASN A 473 -14.59 22.43 -5.40
N PHE A 474 -15.19 22.62 -4.22
CA PHE A 474 -14.51 22.53 -2.93
C PHE A 474 -14.93 21.27 -2.17
N SER A 475 -13.96 20.47 -1.72
CA SER A 475 -14.17 19.32 -0.84
C SER A 475 -13.39 19.54 0.46
N LEU A 476 -14.09 19.54 1.59
CA LEU A 476 -13.48 19.65 2.93
C LEU A 476 -12.47 18.51 3.17
N ASP A 477 -12.74 17.34 2.61
CA ASP A 477 -11.89 16.17 2.74
C ASP A 477 -10.68 16.25 1.83
N ALA A 478 -10.85 16.72 0.59
CA ALA A 478 -9.75 17.05 -0.29
C ALA A 478 -8.80 18.06 0.38
N TRP A 479 -9.36 19.02 1.11
CA TRP A 479 -8.61 20.02 1.86
C TRP A 479 -7.93 19.46 3.12
N PHE A 480 -8.61 18.62 3.91
CA PHE A 480 -8.00 17.90 5.03
C PHE A 480 -6.83 17.01 4.56
N LEU A 481 -7.06 16.22 3.52
CA LEU A 481 -6.04 15.40 2.89
C LEU A 481 -4.90 16.26 2.35
N TYR A 482 -5.20 17.40 1.72
CA TYR A 482 -4.19 18.34 1.27
C TYR A 482 -3.31 18.83 2.43
N LEU A 483 -3.91 19.27 3.53
CA LEU A 483 -3.17 19.76 4.69
C LEU A 483 -2.39 18.67 5.41
N SER A 484 -2.98 17.50 5.66
CA SER A 484 -2.29 16.37 6.30
C SER A 484 -1.07 15.96 5.50
N SER A 485 -1.22 15.98 4.17
CA SER A 485 -0.17 15.56 3.27
C SER A 485 0.90 16.63 3.06
N LEU A 486 0.56 17.92 3.08
CA LEU A 486 1.55 19.00 3.11
C LEU A 486 2.41 18.93 4.37
N ASN A 487 1.78 18.65 5.52
CA ASN A 487 2.52 18.49 6.77
C ASN A 487 3.42 17.25 6.71
N GLY A 488 2.89 16.12 6.23
CA GLY A 488 3.68 14.91 5.99
C GLY A 488 4.85 15.16 5.03
N PHE A 489 4.63 15.86 3.92
CA PHE A 489 5.67 16.22 2.96
C PHE A 489 6.75 17.12 3.59
N LYS A 490 6.37 18.08 4.44
CA LYS A 490 7.31 18.94 5.18
C LYS A 490 8.19 18.14 6.14
N LEU A 491 7.63 17.09 6.74
CA LEU A 491 8.33 16.24 7.70
C LEU A 491 9.16 15.14 7.01
N ALA A 492 8.79 14.75 5.79
CA ALA A 492 9.43 13.69 5.05
C ALA A 492 10.82 14.11 4.53
N PRO A 493 11.88 13.38 4.90
CA PRO A 493 13.22 13.64 4.39
C PRO A 493 13.25 13.60 2.85
N GLY A 494 13.70 14.69 2.23
CA GLY A 494 13.85 14.80 0.79
C GLY A 494 12.57 14.75 -0.06
N GLY A 495 11.38 14.91 0.57
CA GLY A 495 10.11 14.80 -0.13
C GLY A 495 9.84 13.41 -0.70
N LEU A 496 10.45 12.38 -0.10
CA LEU A 496 10.19 10.96 -0.38
C LEU A 496 8.93 10.53 0.37
N TYR A 497 7.81 10.99 -0.16
CA TYR A 497 6.52 10.94 0.50
C TYR A 497 5.42 10.74 -0.52
N ASP A 498 4.43 9.93 -0.19
CA ASP A 498 3.37 9.57 -1.13
C ASP A 498 2.04 10.32 -0.90
N ALA A 499 2.00 11.27 0.03
CA ALA A 499 0.84 11.97 0.62
C ALA A 499 0.51 11.52 2.06
N GLN A 500 0.71 10.25 2.41
CA GLN A 500 0.36 9.75 3.76
C GLN A 500 1.48 8.96 4.44
N VAL A 501 2.42 8.45 3.65
CA VAL A 501 3.46 7.54 4.11
C VAL A 501 4.79 7.96 3.53
N ASP A 502 5.79 8.02 4.41
CA ASP A 502 7.17 8.17 4.00
C ASP A 502 7.60 6.95 3.21
N LEU A 503 8.29 7.17 2.09
CA LEU A 503 8.72 6.09 1.20
C LEU A 503 9.50 5.02 1.98
N GLN A 504 10.36 5.45 2.93
CA GLN A 504 11.13 4.60 3.84
C GLN A 504 10.29 3.64 4.71
N HIS A 505 8.99 3.88 4.86
CA HIS A 505 8.10 3.02 5.64
C HIS A 505 7.14 2.17 4.79
N THR A 506 7.14 2.38 3.47
CA THR A 506 6.22 1.69 2.55
C THR A 506 6.64 0.25 2.22
N LYS A 507 7.94 -0.05 2.31
CA LYS A 507 8.48 -1.38 2.00
C LYS A 507 8.43 -2.28 3.23
N SER A 508 8.33 -3.57 2.97
CA SER A 508 8.53 -4.57 4.01
C SER A 508 9.96 -4.52 4.61
N PRO A 509 10.14 -4.79 5.91
CA PRO A 509 11.47 -4.82 6.54
C PRO A 509 12.47 -5.74 5.84
N TRP A 510 12.05 -6.82 5.15
CA TRP A 510 12.98 -7.70 4.43
C TRP A 510 13.65 -7.04 3.22
N LEU A 511 13.06 -5.98 2.65
CA LEU A 511 13.61 -5.21 1.53
C LEU A 511 14.39 -3.98 1.98
N ASP A 512 14.32 -3.65 3.28
CA ASP A 512 14.81 -2.41 3.85
C ASP A 512 16.10 -2.64 4.65
N ASN A 513 17.21 -2.17 4.09
CA ASN A 513 18.54 -2.29 4.69
C ASN A 513 18.93 -1.01 5.44
N SER A 514 18.00 -0.08 5.63
CA SER A 514 18.27 1.13 6.41
C SER A 514 18.34 0.77 7.90
N PRO A 515 19.20 1.45 8.69
CA PRO A 515 19.21 1.28 10.14
C PRO A 515 17.90 1.79 10.77
N LEU A 516 17.54 1.31 11.96
CA LEU A 516 16.36 1.84 12.68
C LEU A 516 16.43 3.34 12.93
N SER A 517 17.63 3.87 13.14
CA SER A 517 17.88 5.31 13.30
C SER A 517 17.45 6.16 12.09
N ALA A 518 17.23 5.55 10.92
CA ALA A 518 16.69 6.25 9.76
C ALA A 518 15.17 6.57 9.89
N SER A 519 14.42 5.83 10.72
CA SER A 519 12.99 6.12 10.95
C SER A 519 12.62 6.43 12.39
N LEU A 520 13.36 5.91 13.36
CA LEU A 520 13.03 6.01 14.77
C LEU A 520 13.97 6.98 15.48
N THR A 521 13.40 7.71 16.43
CA THR A 521 14.16 8.53 17.36
C THR A 521 14.95 7.67 18.34
N ALA A 522 16.01 8.22 18.94
CA ALA A 522 16.79 7.51 19.95
C ALA A 522 15.94 7.06 21.15
N GLU A 523 14.91 7.83 21.52
CA GLU A 523 13.97 7.49 22.57
C GLU A 523 13.11 6.28 22.20
N GLU A 524 12.50 6.28 21.00
CA GLU A 524 11.70 5.16 20.51
C GLU A 524 12.53 3.86 20.42
N ILE A 525 13.79 3.95 19.97
CA ILE A 525 14.69 2.78 19.91
C ILE A 525 14.99 2.26 21.32
N THR A 526 15.16 3.15 22.30
CA THR A 526 15.35 2.76 23.71
C THR A 526 14.10 2.08 24.26
N GLN A 527 12.92 2.65 24.02
CA GLN A 527 11.64 2.06 24.41
C GLN A 527 11.41 0.68 23.77
N LEU A 528 11.85 0.46 22.53
CA LEU A 528 11.82 -0.85 21.89
C LEU A 528 12.74 -1.85 22.59
N TRP A 529 13.97 -1.43 22.93
CA TRP A 529 14.95 -2.27 23.61
C TRP A 529 14.53 -2.65 25.04
N ASP A 530 13.79 -1.78 25.72
CA ASP A 530 13.33 -2.01 27.09
C ASP A 530 12.16 -3.01 27.16
N LYS A 531 11.52 -3.34 26.04
CA LYS A 531 10.48 -4.39 25.98
C LYS A 531 11.13 -5.77 25.97
N ASP A 532 10.92 -6.54 27.03
CA ASP A 532 11.54 -7.86 27.22
C ASP A 532 11.31 -8.81 26.05
N ASP A 533 10.08 -8.90 25.54
CA ASP A 533 9.72 -9.78 24.44
C ASP A 533 10.41 -9.40 23.11
N ILE A 534 10.60 -8.10 22.88
CA ILE A 534 11.35 -7.57 21.73
C ILE A 534 12.83 -7.84 21.90
N ARG A 535 13.40 -7.48 23.05
CA ARG A 535 14.82 -7.66 23.36
C ARG A 535 15.24 -9.13 23.27
N THR A 536 14.44 -10.05 23.80
CA THR A 536 14.73 -11.48 23.70
C THR A 536 14.81 -11.95 22.25
N LYS A 537 13.90 -11.49 21.38
CA LYS A 537 13.95 -11.81 19.94
C LYS A 537 15.15 -11.19 19.25
N LEU A 538 15.44 -9.92 19.53
CA LEU A 538 16.60 -9.21 18.99
C LEU A 538 17.92 -9.90 19.37
N ILE A 539 18.09 -10.30 20.63
CA ILE A 539 19.26 -11.05 21.10
C ILE A 539 19.37 -12.40 20.38
N ALA A 540 18.26 -13.11 20.19
CA ALA A 540 18.24 -14.36 19.44
C ALA A 540 18.65 -14.16 17.97
N ASN A 541 18.40 -12.97 17.41
CA ASN A 541 18.77 -12.57 16.06
C ASN A 541 20.15 -11.88 15.99
N GLY A 542 20.93 -11.88 17.08
CA GLY A 542 22.31 -11.36 17.10
C GLY A 542 22.47 -9.89 17.51
N VAL A 543 21.38 -9.17 17.79
CA VAL A 543 21.40 -7.78 18.28
C VAL A 543 21.49 -7.79 19.80
N THR A 544 22.71 -7.65 20.33
CA THR A 544 23.02 -7.88 21.76
C THR A 544 23.06 -6.61 22.61
N THR A 545 23.09 -5.43 21.99
CA THR A 545 23.16 -4.14 22.70
C THR A 545 22.23 -3.09 22.07
N LEU A 546 21.84 -2.07 22.86
CA LEU A 546 21.08 -0.92 22.37
C LEU A 546 21.82 -0.17 21.24
N ASP A 547 23.15 -0.05 21.34
CA ASP A 547 23.94 0.62 20.31
C ASP A 547 23.96 -0.20 19.00
N SER A 548 24.07 -1.53 19.09
CA SER A 548 23.92 -2.37 17.89
C SER A 548 22.53 -2.20 17.25
N LEU A 549 21.46 -2.18 18.05
CA LEU A 549 20.09 -2.01 17.55
C LEU A 549 19.92 -0.72 16.72
N ARG A 550 20.56 0.37 17.11
CA ARG A 550 20.47 1.67 16.40
C ARG A 550 21.00 1.59 14.98
N SER A 551 22.07 0.82 14.76
CA SER A 551 22.77 0.71 13.48
C SER A 551 22.41 -0.53 12.68
N THR A 552 21.78 -1.54 13.30
CA THR A 552 21.41 -2.77 12.59
C THR A 552 20.36 -2.47 11.52
N PRO A 553 20.59 -2.90 10.26
CA PRO A 553 19.60 -2.84 9.19
C PRO A 553 18.29 -3.52 9.58
N ARG A 554 17.14 -2.94 9.19
CA ARG A 554 15.83 -3.52 9.53
C ARG A 554 15.67 -4.96 9.02
N SER A 555 16.21 -5.26 7.86
CA SER A 555 16.20 -6.61 7.27
C SER A 555 17.03 -7.65 8.02
N GLU A 556 17.91 -7.20 8.94
CA GLU A 556 18.76 -8.02 9.81
C GLU A 556 18.20 -8.13 11.24
N LEU A 557 17.16 -7.37 11.58
CA LEU A 557 16.42 -7.56 12.85
C LEU A 557 15.56 -8.82 12.83
N LEU A 558 15.39 -9.43 11.66
CA LEU A 558 14.56 -10.60 11.38
C LEU A 558 15.45 -11.81 11.07
N ARG A 559 14.94 -13.00 11.36
CA ARG A 559 15.66 -14.26 11.15
C ARG A 559 15.88 -14.55 9.66
N PRO A 560 17.12 -14.83 9.22
CA PRO A 560 17.41 -15.14 7.83
C PRO A 560 16.64 -16.36 7.30
N GLU A 561 16.37 -17.36 8.14
CA GLU A 561 15.67 -18.60 7.77
C GLU A 561 14.21 -18.36 7.35
N VAL A 562 13.65 -17.20 7.69
CA VAL A 562 12.28 -16.85 7.30
C VAL A 562 12.25 -16.29 5.87
N LYS A 563 13.35 -15.69 5.40
CA LYS A 563 13.47 -15.20 4.01
C LYS A 563 13.34 -16.35 3.00
N SER A 564 13.78 -17.56 3.34
CA SER A 564 13.62 -18.73 2.45
C SER A 564 12.20 -19.28 2.38
N ASN A 565 11.33 -18.96 3.35
CA ASN A 565 9.92 -19.36 3.33
C ASN A 565 9.02 -18.27 2.71
N PHE A 566 9.54 -17.05 2.54
CA PHE A 566 8.76 -15.91 2.12
C PHE A 566 9.50 -15.07 1.07
N HIS A 567 9.11 -15.28 -0.20
CA HIS A 567 9.73 -14.61 -1.32
C HIS A 567 9.23 -13.17 -1.42
N THR A 568 9.99 -12.24 -0.86
CA THR A 568 9.65 -10.81 -0.88
C THR A 568 10.36 -10.11 -2.02
N PHE A 569 9.61 -9.46 -2.91
CA PHE A 569 10.16 -8.73 -4.05
C PHE A 569 9.69 -7.29 -4.07
N ASP A 570 10.63 -6.40 -4.40
CA ASP A 570 10.34 -5.02 -4.73
C ASP A 570 9.88 -4.93 -6.18
N LEU A 571 8.65 -4.45 -6.42
CA LEU A 571 8.20 -4.10 -7.77
C LEU A 571 8.54 -2.64 -8.12
N GLY A 572 9.09 -1.90 -7.16
CA GLY A 572 9.59 -0.54 -7.32
C GLY A 572 8.60 0.54 -6.97
N GLU A 573 8.83 1.70 -7.56
CA GLU A 573 8.12 2.93 -7.33
C GLU A 573 7.33 3.34 -8.58
N ILE A 574 6.19 3.98 -8.36
CA ILE A 574 5.40 4.61 -9.43
C ILE A 574 5.13 6.07 -9.10
N ARG A 575 5.01 6.91 -10.13
CA ARG A 575 4.60 8.32 -9.95
C ARG A 575 3.08 8.35 -9.75
N ALA A 576 2.70 8.38 -8.49
CA ALA A 576 1.33 8.37 -8.02
C ALA A 576 1.29 9.04 -6.64
N HIS A 577 0.11 9.11 -6.04
CA HIS A 577 -0.05 9.40 -4.63
C HIS A 577 -0.85 8.31 -3.96
N HIS A 578 -0.88 8.35 -2.63
CA HIS A 578 -1.53 7.37 -1.78
C HIS A 578 -2.93 7.02 -2.29
N TRP A 579 -3.74 8.05 -2.58
CA TRP A 579 -5.12 7.91 -3.06
C TRP A 579 -5.32 7.60 -4.55
N SER A 580 -4.29 7.34 -5.35
CA SER A 580 -4.44 7.21 -6.82
C SER A 580 -5.30 6.01 -7.25
N LEU A 581 -5.56 5.08 -6.32
CA LEU A 581 -6.30 3.85 -6.58
C LEU A 581 -7.84 4.00 -6.51
N PHE A 582 -8.35 5.19 -6.15
CA PHE A 582 -9.79 5.41 -5.92
C PHE A 582 -10.34 6.56 -6.75
N HIS A 583 -11.67 6.59 -6.88
CA HIS A 583 -12.39 7.84 -7.02
C HIS A 583 -12.51 8.44 -5.61
N GLN A 584 -12.33 9.75 -5.48
CA GLN A 584 -12.11 10.40 -4.18
C GLN A 584 -13.10 9.94 -3.10
N ALA A 585 -12.53 9.60 -1.94
CA ALA A 585 -13.16 8.92 -0.82
C ALA A 585 -14.39 9.64 -0.23
N PHE A 586 -14.37 10.98 -0.25
CA PHE A 586 -15.43 11.81 0.29
C PHE A 586 -15.93 12.81 -0.74
N ARG A 587 -17.26 12.84 -0.86
CA ARG A 587 -18.01 13.63 -1.82
C ARG A 587 -18.48 14.92 -1.15
N ALA A 588 -18.58 16.00 -1.91
CA ALA A 588 -19.43 17.11 -1.48
C ALA A 588 -20.88 16.62 -1.29
N PRO A 589 -21.67 17.22 -0.37
CA PRO A 589 -23.09 16.93 -0.23
C PRO A 589 -23.82 16.93 -1.58
N ALA A 590 -24.84 16.07 -1.72
CA ALA A 590 -25.45 15.79 -3.03
C ALA A 590 -26.16 17.00 -3.66
N ASP A 591 -26.57 17.95 -2.83
CA ASP A 591 -27.10 19.26 -3.16
C ASP A 591 -26.02 20.26 -3.63
N VAL A 592 -24.73 20.01 -3.37
CA VAL A 592 -23.59 20.81 -3.80
C VAL A 592 -22.97 20.29 -5.09
N SER A 593 -22.72 18.99 -5.18
CA SER A 593 -22.18 18.36 -6.39
C SER A 593 -22.51 16.86 -6.49
N GLN A 594 -22.80 16.41 -7.70
CA GLN A 594 -22.95 14.98 -8.05
C GLN A 594 -21.68 14.39 -8.66
N GLU A 595 -20.64 15.21 -8.85
CA GLU A 595 -19.43 14.79 -9.52
C GLU A 595 -18.38 14.25 -8.53
N PHE A 596 -17.68 13.20 -8.91
CA PHE A 596 -16.57 12.63 -8.14
C PHE A 596 -15.24 13.26 -8.59
N ALA A 597 -14.34 13.55 -7.65
CA ALA A 597 -12.96 13.84 -8.04
C ALA A 597 -12.27 12.54 -8.40
N VAL A 598 -11.71 12.49 -9.60
CA VAL A 598 -10.93 11.35 -10.06
C VAL A 598 -9.52 11.86 -10.27
N TRP A 599 -8.54 11.24 -9.61
CA TRP A 599 -7.16 11.55 -9.93
C TRP A 599 -6.77 10.87 -11.23
N ASP A 600 -5.93 11.57 -11.99
CA ASP A 600 -5.40 11.13 -13.28
C ASP A 600 -4.39 10.01 -13.09
N PHE A 601 -4.84 8.80 -12.79
CA PHE A 601 -3.98 7.63 -12.75
C PHE A 601 -4.52 6.59 -13.72
N PRO A 602 -3.68 6.00 -14.58
CA PRO A 602 -4.09 4.91 -15.48
C PRO A 602 -4.27 3.61 -14.68
N ARG A 603 -5.32 3.59 -13.85
CA ARG A 603 -5.68 2.52 -12.92
C ARG A 603 -5.84 1.18 -13.64
N LYS A 604 -6.43 1.19 -14.84
CA LYS A 604 -6.59 -0.01 -15.68
C LYS A 604 -5.23 -0.55 -16.12
N ALA A 605 -4.39 0.26 -16.76
CA ALA A 605 -3.05 -0.18 -17.16
C ALA A 605 -2.22 -0.69 -15.97
N TYR A 606 -2.25 0.01 -14.84
CA TYR A 606 -1.55 -0.38 -13.62
C TYR A 606 -2.00 -1.76 -13.13
N MET A 607 -3.31 -1.98 -12.96
CA MET A 607 -3.80 -3.25 -12.45
C MET A 607 -3.60 -4.41 -13.41
N ARG A 608 -3.67 -4.18 -14.72
CA ARG A 608 -3.34 -5.21 -15.72
C ARG A 608 -1.88 -5.63 -15.62
N ALA A 609 -0.97 -4.67 -15.41
CA ALA A 609 0.45 -4.97 -15.18
C ALA A 609 0.66 -5.76 -13.88
N VAL A 610 -0.04 -5.42 -12.78
CA VAL A 610 -0.01 -6.19 -11.53
C VAL A 610 -0.51 -7.63 -11.76
N LEU A 611 -1.67 -7.81 -12.39
CA LEU A 611 -2.24 -9.13 -12.66
C LEU A 611 -1.34 -10.00 -13.55
N GLN A 612 -0.75 -9.41 -14.59
CA GLN A 612 0.20 -10.13 -15.45
C GLN A 612 1.51 -10.48 -14.74
N THR A 613 1.96 -9.63 -13.80
CA THR A 613 3.12 -9.93 -12.95
C THR A 613 2.85 -11.09 -12.01
N ILE A 614 1.67 -11.15 -11.40
CA ILE A 614 1.24 -12.28 -10.57
C ILE A 614 1.13 -13.55 -11.42
N GLY A 615 0.57 -13.46 -12.64
CA GLY A 615 0.48 -14.57 -13.58
C GLY A 615 1.86 -15.15 -13.92
N LEU A 616 2.83 -14.29 -14.27
CA LEU A 616 4.21 -14.72 -14.54
C LEU A 616 4.85 -15.38 -13.31
N TYR A 617 4.70 -14.79 -12.12
CA TYR A 617 5.24 -15.36 -10.90
C TYR A 617 4.73 -16.79 -10.70
N ASN A 618 3.42 -16.99 -10.81
CA ASN A 618 2.84 -18.30 -10.61
C ASN A 618 3.39 -19.33 -11.61
N VAL A 619 3.48 -19.01 -12.90
CA VAL A 619 4.02 -19.98 -13.88
C VAL A 619 5.49 -20.29 -13.63
N VAL A 620 6.31 -19.32 -13.21
CA VAL A 620 7.73 -19.56 -12.90
C VAL A 620 7.86 -20.44 -11.65
N ALA A 621 7.16 -20.08 -10.57
CA ALA A 621 7.18 -20.84 -9.31
C ALA A 621 6.72 -22.29 -9.51
N GLN A 622 5.68 -22.49 -10.32
CA GLN A 622 5.15 -23.83 -10.59
C GLN A 622 5.99 -24.61 -11.61
N SER A 623 6.73 -23.96 -12.52
CA SER A 623 7.55 -24.65 -13.53
C SER A 623 8.94 -25.06 -13.06
N SER A 624 9.44 -24.45 -11.98
CA SER A 624 10.81 -24.65 -11.52
C SER A 624 10.88 -25.82 -10.55
N SER A 625 11.65 -26.86 -10.85
CA SER A 625 11.91 -27.97 -9.91
C SER A 625 12.74 -27.45 -8.73
N HIS A 626 12.21 -27.54 -7.50
CA HIS A 626 13.01 -27.41 -6.28
C HIS A 626 13.86 -28.66 -6.07
#